data_AF-A0A7D5RFH7-F1
#
_entry.id   AF-A0A7D5RFH7-F1
#
_cell.length_a   1.000
_cell.length_b   1.000
_cell.length_c   1.000
_cell.angle_alpha   90.00
_cell.angle_beta   90.00
_cell.angle_gamma   90.00
#
_symmetry.space_group_name_H-M   'P 1'
#
loop_
_entity.id
_entity.type
_entity.pdbx_description
1 polymer ?
#
loop_
_entity_poly.entity_id
_entity_poly.type
_entity_poly.pdbx_seq_one_letter_code
_entity_poly.pdbx_strand_id
1 'polypeptide(L)'
;MAIPADIEEYVEKHIKLMISQTETYLPFIKVAFPYSNNVADGVYSLIIGSALSVFVNQFAMKMKYPTAEDFADFGKVALKYRDQVDKFFT
;
A
#
# COMPACT_ATOMS: atom_id res chain seq x y z
N MET A 1 20.58 -1.10 4.21
CA MET A 1 20.72 0.12 3.40
C MET A 1 19.31 0.62 3.13
N ALA A 2 19.02 1.89 3.42
CA ALA A 2 17.67 2.42 3.22
C ALA A 2 17.30 2.42 1.73
N ILE A 3 16.02 2.18 1.43
CA ILE A 3 15.44 2.36 0.09
C ILE A 3 15.87 3.74 -0.46
N PRO A 4 16.23 3.86 -1.75
CA PRO A 4 16.49 5.15 -2.35
C PRO A 4 15.33 6.13 -2.10
N ALA A 5 15.65 7.33 -1.58
CA ALA A 5 14.64 8.28 -1.10
C ALA A 5 13.58 8.65 -2.14
N ASP A 6 13.96 8.71 -3.42
CA ASP A 6 13.03 9.01 -4.51
C ASP A 6 12.04 7.87 -4.77
N ILE A 7 12.46 6.62 -4.58
CA ILE A 7 11.58 5.45 -4.68
C ILE A 7 10.64 5.40 -3.47
N GLU A 8 11.17 5.63 -2.26
CA GLU A 8 10.35 5.69 -1.03
C GLU A 8 9.27 6.77 -1.15
N GLU A 9 9.64 7.99 -1.57
CA GLU A 9 8.70 9.09 -1.76
C GLU A 9 7.62 8.76 -2.78
N TYR A 10 8.00 8.16 -3.92
CA TYR A 10 7.05 7.78 -4.97
C TYR A 10 6.04 6.73 -4.47
N VAL A 11 6.53 5.72 -3.75
CA VAL A 11 5.70 4.66 -3.17
C VAL A 11 4.77 5.22 -2.08
N GLU A 12 5.26 6.08 -1.20
CA GLU A 12 4.42 6.70 -0.17
C GLU A 12 3.32 7.57 -0.78
N LYS A 13 3.62 8.33 -1.84
CA LYS A 13 2.60 9.10 -2.58
C LYS A 13 1.53 8.20 -3.16
N HIS A 14 1.91 7.05 -3.72
CA HIS A 14 0.97 6.07 -4.27
C HIS A 14 0.07 5.46 -3.18
N ILE A 15 0.64 5.07 -2.04
CA ILE A 15 -0.14 4.54 -0.89
C ILE A 15 -1.15 5.59 -0.41
N LYS A 16 -0.72 6.84 -0.20
CA LYS A 16 -1.60 7.94 0.24
C LYS A 16 -2.73 8.20 -0.76
N LEU A 17 -2.43 8.16 -2.06
CA LEU A 17 -3.44 8.29 -3.11
C LEU A 17 -4.47 7.16 -3.02
N MET A 18 -4.03 5.91 -2.94
CA MET A 18 -4.92 4.74 -2.86
C MET A 18 -5.80 4.78 -1.61
N ILE A 19 -5.28 5.23 -0.46
CA ILE A 19 -6.05 5.44 0.77
C ILE A 19 -7.12 6.52 0.58
N SER A 20 -6.76 7.67 0.00
CA SER A 20 -7.72 8.76 -0.27
C SER A 20 -8.82 8.32 -1.25
N GLN A 21 -8.46 7.56 -2.28
CA GLN A 21 -9.44 6.98 -3.19
C GLN A 21 -10.37 5.99 -2.45
N THR A 22 -9.80 5.13 -1.61
CA THR A 22 -10.56 4.18 -0.78
C THR A 22 -11.63 4.87 0.04
N GLU A 23 -11.28 5.96 0.71
CA GLU A 23 -12.21 6.79 1.48
C GLU A 23 -13.40 7.25 0.63
N THR A 24 -13.13 7.68 -0.60
CA THR A 24 -14.16 8.18 -1.54
C THR A 24 -15.17 7.09 -1.92
N TYR A 25 -14.73 5.84 -2.10
CA TYR A 25 -15.59 4.73 -2.50
C TYR A 25 -15.98 3.78 -1.35
N LEU A 26 -15.77 4.17 -0.09
CA LEU A 26 -16.19 3.38 1.09
C LEU A 26 -17.66 2.91 1.06
N PRO A 27 -18.65 3.74 0.66
CA PRO A 27 -20.04 3.30 0.58
C PRO A 27 -20.22 2.10 -0.36
N PHE A 28 -19.48 2.06 -1.47
CA PHE A 28 -19.50 0.93 -2.39
C PHE A 28 -18.88 -0.32 -1.75
N ILE A 29 -17.73 -0.20 -1.08
CA ILE A 29 -17.05 -1.34 -0.44
C ILE A 29 -17.99 -2.03 0.57
N LYS A 30 -18.70 -1.25 1.40
CA LYS A 30 -19.62 -1.77 2.41
C LYS A 30 -20.79 -2.56 1.81
N VAL A 31 -21.19 -2.26 0.57
CA VAL A 31 -22.27 -2.96 -0.14
C VAL A 31 -21.75 -4.13 -0.97
N ALA A 32 -20.58 -3.97 -1.60
CA ALA A 32 -20.03 -4.95 -2.55
C ALA A 32 -19.47 -6.21 -1.87
N PHE A 33 -19.04 -6.11 -0.60
CA PHE A 33 -18.42 -7.21 0.13
C PHE A 33 -19.18 -7.59 1.41
N PRO A 34 -20.49 -7.94 1.33
CA PRO A 34 -21.35 -8.09 2.50
C PRO A 34 -21.03 -9.31 3.38
N TYR A 35 -20.25 -10.26 2.87
CA TYR A 35 -19.90 -11.51 3.57
C TYR A 35 -18.44 -11.54 4.05
N SER A 36 -17.68 -10.46 3.84
CA SER A 36 -16.31 -10.38 4.32
C SER A 36 -16.30 -10.00 5.79
N ASN A 37 -15.76 -10.88 6.63
CA ASN A 37 -15.57 -10.62 8.06
C ASN A 37 -14.36 -9.73 8.34
N ASN A 38 -13.55 -9.41 7.32
CA ASN A 38 -12.32 -8.64 7.47
C ASN A 38 -12.03 -7.79 6.23
N VAL A 39 -12.94 -6.85 5.95
CA VAL A 39 -12.84 -5.91 4.82
C VAL A 39 -11.59 -5.02 4.95
N ALA A 40 -11.23 -4.61 6.17
CA ALA A 40 -10.05 -3.79 6.43
C ALA A 40 -8.76 -4.47 5.97
N ASP A 41 -8.55 -5.77 6.30
CA ASP A 41 -7.38 -6.53 5.82
C ASP A 41 -7.35 -6.63 4.30
N GLY A 42 -8.51 -6.88 3.68
CA GLY A 42 -8.60 -7.00 2.23
C GLY A 42 -8.22 -5.69 1.53
N VAL A 43 -8.74 -4.57 2.02
CA VAL A 43 -8.44 -3.23 1.49
C VAL A 43 -6.97 -2.88 1.72
N TYR A 44 -6.44 -3.10 2.92
CA TYR A 44 -5.03 -2.87 3.21
C TYR A 44 -4.12 -3.70 2.29
N SER A 45 -4.41 -4.99 2.14
CA SER A 45 -3.65 -5.90 1.29
C SER A 45 -3.67 -5.46 -0.19
N LEU A 46 -4.81 -4.98 -0.67
CA LEU A 46 -4.95 -4.45 -2.04
C LEU A 46 -4.09 -3.20 -2.24
N ILE A 47 -4.14 -2.25 -1.31
CA ILE A 47 -3.36 -1.01 -1.37
C ILE A 47 -1.86 -1.33 -1.35
N ILE A 48 -1.41 -2.16 -0.41
CA ILE A 48 0.01 -2.51 -0.28
C ILE A 48 0.49 -3.38 -1.45
N GLY A 49 -0.31 -4.32 -1.95
CA GLY A 49 0.02 -5.10 -3.14
C GLY A 49 0.17 -4.25 -4.40
N SER A 50 -0.69 -3.25 -4.56
CA SER A 50 -0.57 -2.22 -5.61
C SER A 50 0.73 -1.41 -5.46
N ALA A 51 1.02 -0.93 -4.25
CA ALA A 51 2.25 -0.20 -3.95
C ALA A 51 3.53 -1.03 -4.14
N LEU A 52 3.49 -2.33 -3.85
CA LEU A 52 4.60 -3.25 -4.07
C LEU A 52 4.93 -3.37 -5.56
N SER A 53 3.90 -3.43 -6.42
CA SER A 53 4.09 -3.45 -7.88
C SER A 53 4.77 -2.17 -8.36
N VAL A 54 4.35 -1.02 -7.83
CA VAL A 54 4.99 0.28 -8.10
C VAL A 54 6.43 0.29 -7.62
N PHE A 55 6.71 -0.17 -6.41
CA PHE A 55 8.04 -0.25 -5.84
C PHE A 55 9.00 -1.07 -6.72
N VAL A 56 8.60 -2.28 -7.12
CA VAL A 56 9.40 -3.14 -8.01
C VAL A 56 9.64 -2.45 -9.36
N ASN A 57 8.62 -1.80 -9.92
CA ASN A 57 8.76 -1.06 -11.18
C ASN A 57 9.74 0.11 -11.07
N GLN A 58 9.76 0.85 -9.97
CA GLN A 58 10.72 1.94 -9.75
C GLN A 58 12.17 1.43 -9.72
N PHE A 59 12.43 0.25 -9.13
CA PHE A 59 13.74 -0.39 -9.21
C PHE A 59 14.07 -0.83 -10.65
N ALA A 60 13.11 -1.44 -11.35
CA ALA A 60 13.29 -1.91 -12.72
C ALA A 60 13.61 -0.76 -13.69
N MET A 61 12.99 0.42 -13.53
CA MET A 61 13.29 1.63 -14.31
C MET A 61 14.74 2.09 -14.14
N LYS A 62 15.41 1.70 -13.06
CA LYS A 62 16.83 1.96 -12.79
C LYS A 62 17.73 0.80 -13.18
N MET A 63 17.21 -0.20 -13.91
CA MET A 63 17.90 -1.44 -14.28
C MET A 63 18.43 -2.21 -13.05
N LYS A 64 17.69 -2.15 -11.94
CA LYS A 64 18.00 -2.83 -10.68
C LYS A 64 16.84 -3.74 -10.26
N TYR A 65 17.13 -4.67 -9.36
CA TYR A 65 16.13 -5.48 -8.67
C TYR A 65 16.18 -5.16 -7.18
N PRO A 66 15.04 -5.08 -6.47
CA PRO A 66 15.04 -4.93 -5.03
C PRO A 66 15.67 -6.16 -4.37
N THR A 67 16.49 -5.93 -3.36
CA THR A 67 17.05 -6.97 -2.49
C THR A 67 16.05 -7.36 -1.40
N ALA A 68 16.35 -8.43 -0.65
CA ALA A 68 15.56 -8.80 0.52
C ALA A 68 15.52 -7.69 1.60
N GLU A 69 16.59 -6.91 1.73
CA GLU A 69 16.63 -5.77 2.66
C GLU A 69 15.71 -4.63 2.18
N ASP A 70 15.70 -4.34 0.87
CA ASP A 70 14.80 -3.36 0.27
C ASP A 70 13.32 -3.72 0.51
N PHE A 71 12.97 -5.01 0.38
CA PHE A 71 11.62 -5.48 0.71
C PHE A 71 11.28 -5.38 2.20
N ALA A 72 12.25 -5.64 3.09
CA ALA A 72 12.05 -5.49 4.53
C ALA A 72 11.78 -4.02 4.89
N ASP A 73 12.50 -3.09 4.28
CA ASP A 73 12.28 -1.66 4.48
C ASP A 73 10.96 -1.19 3.87
N PHE A 74 10.55 -1.73 2.71
CA PHE A 74 9.23 -1.47 2.14
C PHE A 74 8.12 -1.92 3.11
N GLY A 75 8.30 -3.08 3.76
CA GLY A 75 7.40 -3.56 4.80
C GLY A 75 7.24 -2.55 5.94
N LYS A 76 8.32 -1.92 6.41
CA LYS A 76 8.25 -0.87 7.44
C LYS A 76 7.48 0.35 6.96
N VAL A 77 7.65 0.76 5.71
CA VAL A 77 6.89 1.86 5.10
C VAL A 77 5.40 1.52 5.05
N ALA A 78 5.05 0.31 4.58
CA ALA A 78 3.68 -0.16 4.48
C ALA A 78 2.97 -0.23 5.84
N LEU A 79 3.66 -0.67 6.90
CA LEU A 79 3.09 -0.79 8.24
C LEU A 79 2.63 0.56 8.83
N LYS A 80 3.27 1.68 8.46
CA LYS A 80 2.89 3.03 8.93
C LYS A 80 1.42 3.37 8.63
N TYR A 81 0.84 2.76 7.58
CA TYR A 81 -0.49 3.09 7.07
C TYR A 81 -1.60 2.14 7.56
N ARG A 82 -1.27 1.10 8.33
CA ARG A 82 -2.23 0.08 8.76
C ARG A 82 -3.39 0.68 9.55
N ASP A 83 -3.06 1.41 10.62
CA ASP A 83 -4.04 2.04 11.51
C ASP A 83 -4.95 3.03 10.78
N GLN A 84 -4.47 3.64 9.69
CA GLN A 84 -5.27 4.57 8.90
C GLN A 84 -6.37 3.83 8.12
N VAL A 85 -6.07 2.66 7.55
CA VAL A 85 -7.05 1.85 6.82
C VAL A 85 -8.08 1.24 7.79
N ASP A 86 -7.64 0.81 8.97
CA ASP A 86 -8.54 0.24 9.99
C ASP A 86 -9.62 1.25 10.43
N LYS A 87 -9.29 2.55 10.50
CA LYS A 87 -10.22 3.63 10.84
C LYS A 87 -11.39 3.80 9.88
N PHE A 88 -11.31 3.26 8.66
CA PHE A 88 -12.43 3.33 7.71
C PHE A 88 -13.57 2.35 8.05
N PHE A 89 -13.27 1.33 8.85
CA PHE A 89 -14.17 0.21 9.14
C PHE A 89 -14.45 0.01 10.64
N THR A 90 -13.90 0.87 11.50
CA THR A 90 -14.16 0.94 12.94
C THR A 90 -15.16 2.04 13.31
#